data_AF-A0A5B2YW86-F1
#
_entry.id   AF-A0A5B2YW86-F1
#
_cell.length_a   1.000
_cell.length_b   1.000
_cell.length_c   1.000
_cell.angle_alpha   90.00
_cell.angle_beta   90.00
_cell.angle_gamma   90.00
#
_symmetry.space_group_name_H-M   'P 1'
#
loop_
_entity.id
_entity.type
_entity.pdbx_description
1 polymer ?
#
loop_
_entity_poly.entity_id
_entity_poly.type
_entity_poly.pdbx_seq_one_letter_code
_entity_poly.pdbx_strand_id
1 'polypeptide(L)'
;MFLRKKDNSQNPTKETKILNNNLKPIIKSIEESSDEQREIVRKFRLEMENFVTERSLESCVKALNLSMQLANIREQLLETYKQYISILESELKTSLKNNGDSNK
;
A
#
# COMPACT_ATOMS: atom_id res chain seq x y z
N MET A 1 -32.89 -21.60 40.66
CA MET A 1 -32.23 -20.33 40.31
C MET A 1 -30.86 -20.68 39.75
N PHE A 2 -30.70 -20.72 38.43
CA PHE A 2 -29.42 -21.02 37.77
C PHE A 2 -28.99 -19.79 36.96
N LEU A 3 -27.91 -19.15 37.41
CA LEU A 3 -27.25 -18.05 36.73
C LEU A 3 -26.61 -18.60 35.45
N ARG A 4 -27.23 -18.36 34.28
CA ARG A 4 -26.53 -18.53 33.00
C ARG A 4 -25.41 -17.50 32.94
N LYS A 5 -24.17 -17.98 32.92
CA LYS A 5 -23.00 -17.18 32.55
C LYS A 5 -23.28 -16.55 31.19
N LYS A 6 -23.16 -15.21 31.12
CA LYS A 6 -23.15 -14.46 29.86
C LYS A 6 -21.97 -14.96 29.05
N ASP A 7 -22.25 -15.68 27.96
CA ASP A 7 -21.23 -15.97 26.97
C ASP A 7 -20.72 -14.65 26.39
N ASN A 8 -19.39 -14.58 26.34
CA ASN A 8 -18.61 -13.44 25.96
C ASN A 8 -18.80 -13.24 24.45
N SER A 9 -19.74 -12.38 24.07
CA SER A 9 -19.88 -11.85 22.71
C SER A 9 -18.53 -11.29 22.25
N GLN A 10 -17.77 -12.07 21.49
CA GLN A 10 -16.62 -11.57 20.74
C GLN A 10 -17.15 -10.46 19.82
N ASN A 11 -16.81 -9.23 20.18
CA ASN A 11 -17.34 -8.00 19.61
C ASN A 11 -16.79 -7.85 18.17
N PRO A 12 -17.62 -7.98 17.12
CA PRO A 12 -17.17 -7.81 15.73
C PRO A 12 -16.49 -6.45 15.51
N THR A 13 -16.91 -5.45 16.30
CA THR A 13 -16.41 -4.08 16.29
C THR A 13 -14.96 -3.90 16.73
N LYS A 14 -14.37 -4.85 17.49
CA LYS A 14 -12.95 -4.76 17.89
C LYS A 14 -12.02 -5.18 16.76
N GLU A 15 -12.35 -6.25 16.03
CA GLU A 15 -11.54 -6.75 14.92
C GLU A 15 -11.53 -5.75 13.75
N THR A 16 -12.67 -5.17 13.40
CA THR A 16 -12.74 -4.13 12.35
C THR A 16 -11.95 -2.87 12.72
N LYS A 17 -11.91 -2.50 14.01
CA LYS A 17 -11.11 -1.35 14.49
C LYS A 17 -9.61 -1.60 14.38
N ILE A 18 -9.15 -2.80 14.74
CA ILE A 18 -7.72 -3.16 14.67
C ILE A 18 -7.26 -3.22 13.20
N LEU A 19 -8.09 -3.76 12.31
CA LEU A 19 -7.82 -3.81 10.87
C LEU A 19 -7.75 -2.41 10.26
N ASN A 20 -8.70 -1.53 10.58
CA ASN A 20 -8.70 -0.15 10.10
C ASN A 20 -7.46 0.63 10.58
N ASN A 21 -6.95 0.30 11.78
CA ASN A 21 -5.70 0.88 12.29
C ASN A 21 -4.46 0.36 11.55
N ASN A 22 -4.48 -0.86 11.01
CA ASN A 22 -3.38 -1.42 10.23
C ASN A 22 -3.43 -1.01 8.74
N LEU A 23 -4.63 -0.82 8.19
CA LEU A 23 -4.82 -0.42 6.78
C LEU A 23 -4.45 1.04 6.53
N LYS A 24 -4.81 1.93 7.46
CA LYS A 24 -4.60 3.39 7.31
C LYS A 24 -3.14 3.77 7.04
N PRO A 25 -2.14 3.27 7.80
CA PRO A 25 -0.74 3.55 7.52
C PRO A 25 -0.29 3.06 6.14
N ILE A 26 -0.77 1.89 5.70
CA ILE A 26 -0.40 1.30 4.41
C ILE A 26 -1.01 2.11 3.26
N ILE A 27 -2.29 2.49 3.36
CA ILE A 27 -2.94 3.36 2.37
C ILE A 27 -2.19 4.68 2.27
N LYS A 28 -1.88 5.30 3.42
CA LYS A 28 -1.13 6.54 3.45
C LYS A 28 0.25 6.39 2.79
N SER A 29 0.96 5.29 3.05
CA SER A 29 2.24 5.02 2.41
C SER A 29 2.11 4.85 0.88
N ILE A 30 1.04 4.20 0.41
CA ILE A 30 0.76 4.08 -1.03
C ILE A 30 0.53 5.47 -1.64
N GLU A 31 -0.25 6.32 -0.99
CA GLU A 31 -0.53 7.69 -1.46
C GLU A 31 0.75 8.52 -1.53
N GLU A 32 1.55 8.53 -0.46
CA GLU A 32 2.81 9.27 -0.38
C GLU A 32 3.82 8.81 -1.44
N SER A 33 4.05 7.50 -1.56
CA SER A 33 4.96 6.96 -2.59
C SER A 33 4.44 7.17 -4.01
N SER A 34 3.11 7.20 -4.21
CA SER A 34 2.52 7.52 -5.51
C SER A 34 2.71 8.98 -5.90
N ASP A 35 2.56 9.90 -4.94
CA ASP A 35 2.86 11.32 -5.14
C ASP A 35 4.34 11.54 -5.47
N GLU A 36 5.23 10.89 -4.74
CA GLU A 36 6.66 10.95 -5.01
C GLU A 36 6.99 10.39 -6.40
N GLN A 37 6.41 9.23 -6.78
CA GLN A 37 6.58 8.67 -8.13
C GLN A 37 6.15 9.67 -9.21
N ARG A 38 4.99 10.33 -9.04
CA ARG A 38 4.50 11.33 -9.99
C ARG A 38 5.48 12.48 -10.17
N GLU A 39 6.04 12.98 -9.08
CA GLU A 39 7.01 14.07 -9.14
C GLU A 39 8.33 13.65 -9.79
N ILE A 40 8.84 12.44 -9.51
CA ILE A 40 10.04 11.92 -10.18
C ILE A 40 9.80 11.73 -11.67
N VAL A 41 8.64 11.20 -12.09
CA VAL A 41 8.31 11.06 -13.51
C VAL A 41 8.28 12.41 -14.20
N ARG A 42 7.72 13.44 -13.56
CA ARG A 42 7.70 14.81 -14.09
C ARG A 42 9.12 15.35 -14.29
N LYS A 43 10.00 15.19 -13.28
CA LYS A 43 11.41 15.59 -13.37
C LYS A 43 12.16 14.81 -14.44
N PHE A 44 11.98 13.50 -14.50
CA PHE A 44 12.63 12.63 -15.47
C PHE A 44 12.30 13.04 -16.90
N ARG A 45 11.03 13.36 -17.16
CA ARG A 45 10.59 13.83 -18.48
C ARG A 45 11.30 15.13 -18.90
N LEU A 46 11.40 16.10 -17.98
CA LEU A 46 12.11 17.35 -18.23
C LEU A 46 13.60 17.11 -18.50
N GLU A 47 14.27 16.29 -17.68
CA GLU A 47 15.69 15.97 -17.89
C GLU A 47 15.95 15.19 -19.18
N MET A 48 15.01 14.35 -19.62
CA MET A 48 15.08 13.67 -20.92
C MET A 48 14.95 14.65 -22.09
N GLU A 49 14.08 15.67 -21.98
CA GLU A 49 13.97 16.75 -22.98
C GLU A 49 15.26 17.57 -23.06
N ASN A 50 15.86 17.90 -21.90
CA ASN A 50 17.16 18.56 -21.82
C ASN A 50 18.26 17.68 -22.41
N PHE A 51 18.29 16.38 -22.10
CA PHE A 51 19.26 15.44 -22.64
C PHE A 51 19.22 15.35 -24.17
N VAL A 52 18.02 15.30 -24.76
CA VAL A 52 17.87 15.28 -26.23
C VAL A 52 18.42 16.57 -26.87
N THR A 53 18.27 17.70 -26.19
CA THR A 53 18.65 19.03 -26.68
C THR A 53 20.14 19.30 -26.50
N GLU A 54 20.66 19.13 -25.28
CA GLU A 54 22.05 19.45 -24.92
C GLU A 54 23.04 18.34 -25.28
N ARG A 55 22.59 17.07 -25.21
CA ARG A 55 23.43 15.87 -25.39
C ARG A 55 24.71 15.89 -24.54
N SER A 56 24.62 16.48 -23.36
CA SER A 56 25.72 16.61 -22.40
C SER A 56 25.85 15.34 -21.54
N LEU A 57 27.07 15.03 -21.09
CA LEU A 57 27.28 13.96 -20.10
C LEU A 57 26.48 14.24 -18.80
N GLU A 58 26.39 15.51 -18.41
CA GLU A 58 25.66 15.93 -17.23
C GLU A 58 24.16 15.62 -17.31
N SER A 59 23.50 15.98 -18.41
CA SER A 59 22.09 15.66 -18.62
C SER A 59 21.83 14.15 -18.67
N CYS A 60 22.75 13.37 -19.25
CA CYS A 60 22.70 11.90 -19.23
C CYS A 60 22.72 11.34 -17.81
N VAL A 61 23.66 11.80 -16.96
CA VAL A 61 23.77 11.35 -15.57
C VAL A 61 22.55 11.74 -14.74
N LYS A 62 21.99 12.94 -14.96
CA LYS A 62 20.74 13.38 -14.30
C LYS A 62 19.55 12.48 -14.66
N ALA A 63 19.36 12.20 -15.95
CA ALA A 63 18.29 11.31 -16.42
C ALA A 63 18.45 9.87 -15.89
N LEU A 64 19.69 9.36 -15.86
CA LEU A 64 20.00 8.04 -15.29
C LEU A 64 19.67 7.99 -13.79
N ASN A 65 20.06 9.01 -13.02
CA ASN A 65 19.78 9.06 -11.59
C ASN A 65 18.27 9.06 -11.30
N LEU A 66 17.50 9.84 -12.06
CA LEU A 66 16.03 9.86 -11.94
C LEU A 66 15.41 8.52 -12.35
N SER A 67 15.96 7.84 -13.36
CA SER A 67 15.53 6.49 -13.74
C SER A 67 15.73 5.47 -12.62
N MET A 68 16.87 5.54 -11.93
CA MET A 68 17.18 4.66 -10.81
C MET A 68 16.25 4.92 -9.61
N GLN A 69 16.00 6.20 -9.29
CA GLN A 69 15.04 6.57 -8.25
C GLN A 69 13.63 6.08 -8.59
N LEU A 70 13.21 6.20 -9.85
CA LEU A 70 11.91 5.72 -10.31
C LEU A 70 11.76 4.20 -10.15
N ALA A 71 12.81 3.43 -10.44
CA ALA A 71 12.81 1.98 -10.23
C ALA A 71 12.64 1.63 -8.74
N ASN A 72 13.37 2.32 -7.85
CA ASN A 72 13.29 2.10 -6.41
C ASN A 72 11.89 2.40 -5.86
N ILE A 73 11.29 3.53 -6.22
CA ILE A 73 9.92 3.86 -5.76
C ILE A 73 8.90 2.84 -6.25
N ARG A 74 9.04 2.36 -7.50
CA ARG A 74 8.16 1.32 -8.03
C ARG A 74 8.27 0.00 -7.27
N GLU A 75 9.47 -0.38 -6.87
CA GLU A 75 9.69 -1.56 -6.03
C GLU A 75 9.04 -1.39 -4.65
N GLN A 76 9.21 -0.22 -4.03
CA GLN A 76 8.57 0.09 -2.74
C GLN A 76 7.04 0.05 -2.84
N LEU A 77 6.46 0.69 -3.86
CA LEU A 77 5.02 0.65 -4.10
C LEU A 77 4.51 -0.77 -4.30
N LEU A 78 5.20 -1.58 -5.10
CA LEU A 78 4.85 -2.98 -5.31
C LEU A 78 4.80 -3.73 -3.98
N GLU A 79 5.80 -3.56 -3.12
CA GLU A 79 5.85 -4.24 -1.83
C GLU A 79 4.73 -3.77 -0.89
N THR A 80 4.47 -2.47 -0.83
CA THR A 80 3.36 -1.92 -0.03
C THR A 80 2.00 -2.43 -0.53
N TYR A 81 1.81 -2.57 -1.85
CA TYR A 81 0.59 -3.18 -2.40
C TYR A 81 0.46 -4.66 -2.06
N LYS A 82 1.56 -5.43 -2.03
CA LYS A 82 1.50 -6.84 -1.58
C LYS A 82 1.06 -6.93 -0.12
N GLN A 83 1.58 -6.05 0.74
CA GLN A 83 1.17 -5.98 2.15
C GLN A 83 -0.32 -5.64 2.27
N TYR A 84 -0.79 -4.66 1.49
CA TYR A 84 -2.19 -4.28 1.44
C TYR A 84 -3.09 -5.45 1.03
N ILE A 85 -2.73 -6.15 -0.06
CA ILE A 85 -3.47 -7.32 -0.56
C ILE A 85 -3.52 -8.43 0.50
N SER A 86 -2.39 -8.75 1.13
CA SER A 86 -2.32 -9.79 2.17
C SER A 86 -3.26 -9.54 3.35
N ILE A 87 -3.42 -8.27 3.75
CA ILE A 87 -4.36 -7.90 4.80
C ILE A 87 -5.81 -8.09 4.33
N LEU A 88 -6.14 -7.64 3.12
CA LEU A 88 -7.48 -7.81 2.55
C LEU A 88 -7.84 -9.30 2.37
N GLU A 89 -6.91 -10.14 1.92
CA GLU A 89 -7.12 -11.57 1.79
C GLU A 89 -7.37 -12.24 3.15
N SER A 90 -6.62 -11.82 4.18
CA SER A 90 -6.81 -12.28 5.55
C SER A 90 -8.19 -11.89 6.10
N GLU A 91 -8.64 -10.67 5.80
CA GLU A 91 -9.98 -10.20 6.14
C GLU A 91 -11.06 -11.02 5.44
N LEU A 92 -10.94 -11.21 4.12
CA LEU A 92 -11.88 -12.00 3.34
C LEU A 92 -12.01 -13.42 3.91
N LYS A 93 -10.88 -14.06 4.22
CA LYS A 93 -10.86 -15.41 4.82
C LYS A 93 -11.54 -15.45 6.19
N THR A 94 -11.41 -14.40 7.00
CA THR A 94 -12.03 -14.31 8.33
C THR A 94 -13.53 -14.09 8.21
N SER A 95 -13.95 -13.17 7.33
CA SER A 95 -15.36 -12.90 7.03
C SER A 95 -16.08 -14.13 6.50
N LEU A 96 -15.45 -14.90 5.60
CA LEU A 96 -16.03 -16.14 5.06
C LEU A 96 -16.20 -17.22 6.15
N LYS A 97 -15.25 -17.37 7.07
CA LYS A 97 -15.39 -18.31 8.20
C LYS A 97 -16.55 -17.95 9.12
N ASN A 98 -16.64 -16.68 9.51
CA ASN A 98 -17.70 -16.21 10.41
C ASN A 98 -19.11 -16.37 9.79
N ASN A 99 -19.25 -16.21 8.47
CA ASN A 99 -20.51 -16.46 7.77
C ASN A 99 -20.82 -17.96 7.58
N GLY A 100 -19.80 -18.82 7.46
CA GLY A 100 -19.97 -20.28 7.38
C GLY A 100 -20.41 -20.91 8.71
N ASP A 101 -19.95 -20.37 9.84
CA ASP A 101 -20.32 -20.84 11.18
C ASP A 101 -21.70 -20.33 11.64
N SER A 102 -22.26 -19.32 10.97
CA SER A 102 -23.61 -18.79 11.26
C SER A 102 -24.75 -19.59 10.63
N ASN A 103 -24.44 -20.57 9.76
CA ASN A 103 -25.40 -21.41 9.02
C ASN A 103 -25.42 -22.88 9.49
N LYS A 104 -24.82 -23.19 10.65
CA LYS A 104 -24.89 -24.50 11.32
C LYS A 104 -25.51 -24.35 12.71
#